data_AF-A0A6G0IWZ9-F1
#
_entry.id   AF-A0A6G0IWZ9-F1
#
_cell.length_a   1.000
_cell.length_b   1.000
_cell.length_c   1.000
_cell.angle_alpha   90.00
_cell.angle_beta   90.00
_cell.angle_gamma   90.00
#
_symmetry.space_group_name_H-M   'P 1'
#
loop_
_entity.id
_entity.type
_entity.pdbx_description
1 polymer ?
#
loop_
_entity_poly.entity_id
_entity_poly.type
_entity_poly.pdbx_seq_one_letter_code
_entity_poly.pdbx_strand_id
1 'polypeptide(L)'
;MDKYLSQVMRLNFTRESHLRRFNRLLSYNLPQEMDMLKSLLDSTHSPVVFCHNDCQEGNILLLKGRQSSDKQKLMLIDFEYSSYNYRGFDIGNHFCEWMYDYNCDEFPFFKVDAQAYPSKAQQLVFIESYLREFDTGFDNLSEEDQMKVKEDLYVEVNRFALASHFFWGLWSIIQARLSTIQFGYLEYAKARFDAYFQQKKIWAV
;
A
#
# COMPACT_ATOMS: atom_id res chain seq x y z
N MET A 1 6.88 5.43 10.34
CA MET A 1 6.25 4.22 10.94
C MET A 1 6.52 4.06 12.44
N ASP A 2 7.70 4.41 12.98
CA ASP A 2 8.05 4.21 14.41
C ASP A 2 7.03 4.73 15.43
N LYS A 3 6.47 5.92 15.18
CA LYS A 3 5.41 6.50 16.01
C LYS A 3 4.18 5.58 16.12
N TYR A 4 3.77 4.97 15.01
CA TYR A 4 2.63 4.06 14.97
C TYR A 4 2.92 2.78 15.74
N LEU A 5 4.09 2.16 15.50
CA LEU A 5 4.48 0.96 16.26
C LEU A 5 4.54 1.25 17.76
N SER A 6 5.15 2.37 18.15
CA SER A 6 5.25 2.77 19.56
C SER A 6 3.89 2.96 20.22
N GLN A 7 2.90 3.47 19.49
CA GLN A 7 1.52 3.55 19.97
C GLN A 7 0.90 2.16 20.10
N VAL A 8 1.02 1.31 19.07
CA VAL A 8 0.51 -0.07 19.07
C VAL A 8 1.03 -0.85 20.29
N MET A 9 2.33 -0.74 20.60
CA MET A 9 2.94 -1.43 21.74
C MET A 9 2.46 -0.95 23.12
N ARG A 10 1.76 0.20 23.18
CA ARG A 10 1.17 0.76 24.42
C ARG A 10 -0.34 0.59 24.49
N LEU A 11 -0.98 0.05 23.44
CA LEU A 11 -2.42 -0.15 23.41
C LEU A 11 -2.83 -1.33 24.29
N ASN A 12 -4.02 -1.20 24.86
CA ASN A 12 -4.72 -2.28 25.56
C ASN A 12 -6.19 -2.30 25.10
N PHE A 13 -6.74 -3.51 24.98
CA PHE A 13 -8.15 -3.74 24.68
C PHE A 13 -8.85 -4.35 25.90
N THR A 14 -10.13 -4.03 26.11
CA THR A 14 -10.90 -4.56 27.24
C THR A 14 -11.85 -5.69 26.83
N ARG A 15 -12.28 -5.71 25.56
CA ARG A 15 -13.16 -6.76 25.02
C ARG A 15 -12.36 -8.01 24.71
N GLU A 16 -12.79 -9.17 25.19
CA GLU A 16 -12.09 -10.45 25.05
C GLU A 16 -11.84 -10.84 23.58
N SER A 17 -12.81 -10.60 22.69
CA SER A 17 -12.65 -10.85 21.26
C SER A 17 -11.54 -10.00 20.63
N HIS A 18 -11.44 -8.72 21.01
CA HIS A 18 -10.41 -7.82 20.53
C HIS A 18 -9.04 -8.18 21.11
N LEU A 19 -8.97 -8.50 22.41
CA LEU A 19 -7.75 -8.99 23.07
C LEU A 19 -7.18 -10.22 22.36
N ARG A 20 -8.01 -11.22 22.05
CA ARG A 20 -7.57 -12.43 21.33
C ARG A 20 -7.02 -12.13 19.95
N ARG A 21 -7.62 -11.18 19.21
CA ARG A 21 -7.11 -10.78 17.88
C ARG A 21 -5.83 -9.97 18.00
N PHE A 22 -5.79 -9.00 18.90
CA PHE A 22 -4.62 -8.17 19.16
C PHE A 22 -3.39 -8.98 19.60
N ASN A 23 -3.57 -9.95 20.51
CA ASN A 23 -2.48 -10.84 20.92
C ASN A 23 -1.92 -11.68 19.75
N ARG A 24 -2.76 -12.07 18.78
CA ARG A 24 -2.27 -12.73 17.55
C ARG A 24 -1.42 -11.77 16.71
N LEU A 25 -1.86 -10.53 16.55
CA LEU A 25 -1.08 -9.51 15.82
C LEU A 25 0.27 -9.23 16.50
N LEU A 26 0.31 -9.20 17.84
CA LEU A 26 1.56 -9.02 18.58
C LEU A 26 2.50 -10.24 18.48
N SER A 27 1.95 -11.44 18.24
CA SER A 27 2.75 -12.66 18.07
C SER A 27 3.66 -12.63 16.84
N TYR A 28 3.44 -11.71 15.90
CA TYR A 28 4.28 -11.49 14.73
C TYR A 28 5.63 -10.82 15.02
N ASN A 29 5.88 -10.39 16.27
CA ASN A 29 7.08 -9.62 16.63
C ASN A 29 7.28 -8.37 15.75
N LEU A 30 6.27 -7.51 15.74
CA LEU A 30 6.23 -6.29 14.92
C LEU A 30 7.48 -5.41 15.02
N PRO A 31 8.16 -5.25 16.19
CA PRO A 31 9.43 -4.52 16.23
C PRO A 31 10.51 -5.14 15.33
N GLN A 32 10.73 -6.45 15.44
CA GLN A 32 11.72 -7.15 14.62
C GLN A 32 11.36 -7.10 13.13
N GLU A 33 10.08 -7.26 12.81
CA GLU A 33 9.59 -7.15 11.42
C GLU A 33 9.77 -5.75 10.84
N MET A 34 9.59 -4.70 11.65
CA MET A 34 9.83 -3.33 11.22
C MET A 34 11.31 -3.07 10.93
N ASP A 35 12.22 -3.61 11.75
CA ASP A 35 13.67 -3.48 11.53
C ASP A 35 14.11 -4.19 10.25
N MET A 36 13.61 -5.41 10.01
CA MET A 36 13.85 -6.13 8.75
C MET A 36 13.32 -5.37 7.53
N LEU A 37 12.10 -4.83 7.63
CA LEU A 37 11.52 -4.03 6.56
C LEU A 37 12.36 -2.77 6.28
N LYS A 38 12.81 -2.05 7.30
CA LYS A 38 13.69 -0.88 7.14
C LYS A 38 14.98 -1.26 6.41
N SER A 39 15.64 -2.32 6.84
CA SER A 39 16.89 -2.77 6.20
C SER A 39 16.70 -3.14 4.73
N LEU A 40 15.58 -3.76 4.37
CA LEU A 40 15.24 -4.06 2.98
C LEU A 40 15.03 -2.76 2.16
N LEU A 41 14.30 -1.79 2.71
CA LEU A 41 13.99 -0.55 2.00
C LEU A 41 15.20 0.39 1.92
N ASP A 42 16.09 0.37 2.90
CA ASP A 42 17.36 1.12 2.85
C ASP A 42 18.26 0.62 1.70
N SER A 43 18.16 -0.66 1.34
CA SER A 43 18.86 -1.24 0.18
C SER A 43 18.05 -1.17 -1.13
N THR A 44 16.89 -0.51 -1.13
CA THR A 44 16.01 -0.36 -2.29
C THR A 44 15.91 1.11 -2.67
N HIS A 45 16.66 1.52 -3.68
CA HIS A 45 16.62 2.91 -4.14
C HIS A 45 15.22 3.28 -4.63
N SER A 46 14.66 4.34 -4.06
CA SER A 46 13.45 5.01 -4.53
C SER A 46 13.65 6.52 -4.40
N PRO A 47 13.35 7.33 -5.42
CA PRO A 47 13.41 8.78 -5.29
C PRO A 47 12.35 9.27 -4.29
N VAL A 48 12.68 10.34 -3.57
CA VAL A 48 11.73 11.07 -2.73
C VAL A 48 10.99 12.08 -3.58
N VAL A 49 9.66 11.98 -3.62
CA VAL A 49 8.76 12.85 -4.38
C VAL A 49 7.57 13.25 -3.51
N PHE A 50 6.75 14.17 -3.97
CA PHE A 50 5.47 14.44 -3.30
C PHE A 50 4.47 13.33 -3.65
N CYS A 51 4.14 12.51 -2.65
CA CYS A 51 3.27 11.34 -2.79
C CYS A 51 1.87 11.63 -2.23
N HIS A 52 0.86 11.00 -2.81
CA HIS A 52 -0.50 11.00 -2.29
C HIS A 52 -0.60 10.24 -0.96
N ASN A 53 0.11 9.11 -0.88
CA ASN A 53 0.16 8.11 0.20
C ASN A 53 -1.13 7.29 0.41
N ASP A 54 -2.27 7.72 -0.15
CA ASP A 54 -3.55 7.00 -0.07
C ASP A 54 -4.30 6.95 -1.41
N CYS A 55 -3.63 6.53 -2.48
CA CYS A 55 -4.22 6.47 -3.83
C CYS A 55 -5.14 5.24 -4.02
N GLN A 56 -6.19 5.14 -3.20
CA GLN A 56 -7.26 4.14 -3.29
C GLN A 56 -8.41 4.60 -4.20
N GLU A 57 -9.30 3.69 -4.60
CA GLU A 57 -10.41 3.95 -5.52
C GLU A 57 -11.38 5.03 -5.01
N GLY A 58 -11.57 5.13 -3.69
CA GLY A 58 -12.38 6.19 -3.08
C GLY A 58 -11.86 7.60 -3.35
N ASN A 59 -10.56 7.74 -3.62
CA ASN A 59 -9.86 9.01 -3.86
C ASN A 59 -9.63 9.30 -5.35
N ILE A 60 -10.20 8.49 -6.25
CA ILE A 60 -10.07 8.63 -7.71
C ILE A 60 -11.45 8.89 -8.33
N LEU A 61 -11.73 10.15 -8.66
CA LEU A 61 -13.01 10.54 -9.25
C LEU A 61 -13.03 10.35 -10.76
N LEU A 62 -14.08 9.70 -11.27
CA LEU A 62 -14.44 9.71 -12.69
C LEU A 62 -15.21 11.00 -13.02
N LEU A 63 -14.64 11.86 -13.87
CA LEU A 63 -15.20 13.16 -14.23
C LEU A 63 -16.44 13.02 -15.12
N LYS A 64 -17.56 13.59 -14.67
CA LYS A 64 -18.82 13.62 -15.42
C LYS A 64 -18.63 14.29 -16.79
N GLY A 65 -19.13 13.65 -17.84
CA GLY A 65 -19.01 14.13 -19.23
C GLY A 65 -17.70 13.74 -19.92
N ARG A 66 -16.78 13.06 -19.21
CA ARG A 66 -15.50 12.58 -19.77
C ARG A 66 -15.37 11.06 -19.75
N GLN A 67 -16.46 10.33 -19.48
CA GLN A 67 -16.42 8.87 -19.34
C GLN A 67 -15.95 8.16 -20.62
N SER A 68 -16.30 8.70 -21.79
CA SER A 68 -15.87 8.21 -23.10
C SER A 68 -14.52 8.76 -23.56
N SER A 69 -13.84 9.58 -22.76
CA SER A 69 -12.50 10.09 -23.10
C SER A 69 -11.44 9.04 -22.78
N ASP A 70 -10.44 8.93 -23.64
CA ASP A 70 -9.28 8.06 -23.40
C ASP A 70 -8.27 8.70 -22.45
N LYS A 71 -8.29 10.03 -22.32
CA LYS A 71 -7.37 10.80 -21.45
C LYS A 71 -8.12 11.79 -20.56
N GLN A 72 -7.50 12.17 -19.44
CA GLN A 72 -7.98 13.23 -18.53
C GLN A 72 -9.45 13.06 -18.07
N LYS A 73 -9.85 11.82 -17.79
CA LYS A 73 -11.17 11.48 -17.23
C LYS A 73 -11.16 11.23 -15.73
N LEU A 74 -9.97 11.14 -15.12
CA LEU A 74 -9.79 10.86 -13.71
C LEU A 74 -9.23 12.09 -12.98
N MET A 75 -9.54 12.21 -11.69
CA MET A 75 -9.00 13.23 -10.80
C MET A 75 -8.72 12.63 -9.43
N LEU A 76 -7.50 12.84 -8.92
CA LEU A 76 -7.14 12.50 -7.55
C LEU A 76 -7.65 13.59 -6.59
N ILE A 77 -8.16 13.17 -5.43
CA ILE A 77 -8.65 14.04 -4.35
C ILE A 77 -8.19 13.49 -3.00
N ASP A 78 -8.47 14.23 -1.93
CA ASP A 78 -8.22 13.81 -0.55
C ASP A 78 -6.74 13.58 -0.19
N PHE A 79 -5.98 14.67 -0.23
CA PHE A 79 -4.54 14.72 0.02
C PHE A 79 -4.18 14.77 1.52
N GLU A 80 -5.04 14.29 2.42
CA GLU A 80 -4.83 14.41 3.87
C GLU A 80 -3.60 13.64 4.40
N TYR A 81 -3.25 12.53 3.73
CA TYR A 81 -2.06 11.75 4.03
C TYR A 81 -0.84 12.18 3.21
N SER A 82 -0.97 13.15 2.29
CA SER A 82 0.09 13.48 1.36
C SER A 82 1.32 14.09 2.04
N SER A 83 2.49 13.69 1.57
CA SER A 83 3.77 14.16 2.08
C SER A 83 4.86 13.92 1.06
N TYR A 84 6.04 14.51 1.29
CA TYR A 84 7.24 13.97 0.67
C TYR A 84 7.45 12.54 1.19
N ASN A 85 7.57 11.59 0.28
CA ASN A 85 7.76 10.18 0.56
C ASN A 85 8.47 9.50 -0.62
N TYR A 86 8.81 8.23 -0.47
CA TYR A 86 9.38 7.42 -1.53
C TYR A 86 8.33 7.13 -2.61
N ARG A 87 8.65 7.38 -3.88
CA ARG A 87 7.80 7.02 -5.03
C ARG A 87 7.33 5.56 -4.97
N GLY A 88 8.23 4.65 -4.61
CA GLY A 88 7.91 3.23 -4.47
C GLY A 88 6.73 2.98 -3.53
N PHE A 89 6.58 3.78 -2.47
CA PHE A 89 5.46 3.65 -1.54
C PHE A 89 4.14 4.01 -2.20
N ASP A 90 4.05 5.11 -2.95
CA ASP A 90 2.77 5.57 -3.50
C ASP A 90 2.23 4.61 -4.56
N ILE A 91 3.11 4.13 -5.45
CA ILE A 91 2.77 3.14 -6.48
C ILE A 91 2.51 1.77 -5.85
N GLY A 92 3.39 1.31 -4.96
CA GLY A 92 3.22 0.03 -4.27
C GLY A 92 1.94 0.00 -3.42
N ASN A 93 1.60 1.11 -2.77
CA ASN A 93 0.35 1.28 -2.05
C ASN A 93 -0.85 1.19 -2.99
N HIS A 94 -0.84 1.90 -4.11
CA HIS A 94 -1.91 1.80 -5.11
C HIS A 94 -2.11 0.36 -5.60
N PHE A 95 -1.04 -0.40 -5.83
CA PHE A 95 -1.15 -1.82 -6.19
C PHE A 95 -1.72 -2.69 -5.07
N CYS A 96 -1.41 -2.38 -3.80
CA CYS A 96 -2.02 -3.07 -2.67
C CYS A 96 -3.54 -2.90 -2.66
N GLU A 97 -4.05 -1.69 -2.98
CA GLU A 97 -5.49 -1.39 -2.97
C GLU A 97 -6.31 -2.22 -3.95
N TRP A 98 -5.69 -2.80 -5.00
CA TRP A 98 -6.39 -3.71 -5.91
C TRP A 98 -6.91 -4.97 -5.23
N MET A 99 -6.35 -5.34 -4.07
CA MET A 99 -6.78 -6.50 -3.29
C MET A 99 -7.95 -6.20 -2.35
N TYR A 100 -8.28 -4.93 -2.08
CA TYR A 100 -9.24 -4.55 -1.05
C TYR A 100 -10.46 -3.90 -1.70
N ASP A 101 -11.65 -4.37 -1.32
CA ASP A 101 -12.93 -3.77 -1.70
C ASP A 101 -13.63 -3.28 -0.43
N TYR A 102 -13.78 -1.97 -0.30
CA TYR A 102 -14.40 -1.32 0.85
C TYR A 102 -15.92 -1.11 0.69
N ASN A 103 -16.49 -1.46 -0.47
CA ASN A 103 -17.92 -1.30 -0.73
C ASN A 103 -18.73 -2.52 -0.24
N CYS A 104 -18.71 -2.73 1.08
CA CYS A 104 -19.34 -3.87 1.72
C CYS A 104 -20.27 -3.43 2.87
N ASP A 105 -21.56 -3.76 2.77
CA ASP A 105 -22.57 -3.40 3.79
C ASP A 105 -22.54 -4.30 5.04
N GLU A 106 -21.78 -5.40 5.00
CA GLU A 106 -21.69 -6.38 6.09
C GLU A 106 -20.30 -6.39 6.73
N PHE A 107 -20.25 -6.66 8.04
CA PHE A 107 -19.00 -6.83 8.77
C PHE A 107 -18.09 -7.89 8.09
N PRO A 108 -16.79 -7.62 7.87
CA PRO A 108 -15.99 -6.54 8.46
C PRO A 108 -15.99 -5.20 7.69
N PHE A 109 -16.92 -5.01 6.75
CA PHE A 109 -17.06 -3.82 5.89
C PHE A 109 -15.94 -3.66 4.86
N PHE A 110 -15.26 -4.77 4.56
CA PHE A 110 -14.36 -4.89 3.42
C PHE A 110 -14.24 -6.36 3.00
N LYS A 111 -13.82 -6.59 1.76
CA LYS A 111 -13.41 -7.90 1.23
C LYS A 111 -11.95 -7.83 0.79
N VAL A 112 -11.31 -9.00 0.79
CA VAL A 112 -9.93 -9.15 0.33
C VAL A 112 -9.87 -10.25 -0.71
N ASP A 113 -9.33 -9.92 -1.87
CA ASP A 113 -8.92 -10.89 -2.88
C ASP A 113 -7.41 -10.76 -3.12
N ALA A 114 -6.64 -11.67 -2.53
CA ALA A 114 -5.19 -11.69 -2.71
C ALA A 114 -4.77 -11.98 -4.17
N GLN A 115 -5.65 -12.58 -4.98
CA GLN A 115 -5.39 -12.83 -6.40
C GLN A 115 -5.62 -11.59 -7.27
N ALA A 116 -6.25 -10.55 -6.74
CA ALA A 116 -6.49 -9.30 -7.45
C ALA A 116 -5.27 -8.35 -7.43
N TYR A 117 -4.21 -8.66 -6.67
CA TYR A 117 -2.95 -7.92 -6.77
C TYR A 117 -2.46 -7.92 -8.23
N PRO A 118 -2.03 -6.77 -8.79
CA PRO A 118 -1.74 -6.69 -10.21
C PRO A 118 -0.61 -7.65 -10.60
N SER A 119 -0.84 -8.44 -11.64
CA SER A 119 0.20 -9.29 -12.23
C SER A 119 1.37 -8.45 -12.74
N LYS A 120 2.55 -9.06 -12.88
CA LYS A 120 3.73 -8.38 -13.44
C LYS A 120 3.42 -7.66 -14.77
N ALA A 121 2.63 -8.28 -15.65
CA ALA A 121 2.21 -7.67 -16.90
C ALA A 121 1.39 -6.39 -16.69
N GLN A 122 0.42 -6.40 -15.79
CA GLN A 122 -0.39 -5.22 -15.45
C GLN A 122 0.46 -4.12 -14.80
N GLN A 123 1.37 -4.49 -13.89
CA GLN A 123 2.28 -3.54 -13.26
C GLN A 123 3.19 -2.87 -14.27
N LEU A 124 3.76 -3.63 -15.22
CA LEU A 124 4.62 -3.06 -16.27
C LEU A 124 3.88 -2.09 -17.17
N VAL A 125 2.58 -2.32 -17.46
CA VAL A 125 1.75 -1.36 -18.20
C VAL A 125 1.56 -0.05 -17.43
N PHE A 126 1.29 -0.15 -16.12
CA PHE A 126 1.18 1.03 -15.25
C PHE A 126 2.52 1.78 -15.17
N ILE A 127 3.61 1.05 -14.90
CA ILE A 127 4.97 1.58 -14.76
C ILE A 127 5.41 2.29 -16.03
N GLU A 128 5.18 1.70 -17.21
CA GLU A 128 5.53 2.33 -18.49
C GLU A 128 4.77 3.66 -18.70
N SER A 129 3.48 3.68 -18.38
CA SER A 129 2.66 4.90 -18.47
C SER A 129 3.14 5.96 -17.48
N TYR A 130 3.50 5.57 -16.25
CA TYR A 130 4.09 6.45 -15.25
C TYR A 130 5.43 7.03 -15.71
N LEU A 131 6.34 6.20 -16.21
CA LEU A 131 7.69 6.61 -16.64
C LEU A 131 7.64 7.59 -17.82
N ARG A 132 6.76 7.35 -18.80
CA ARG A 132 6.56 8.28 -19.93
C ARG A 132 6.13 9.67 -19.48
N GLU A 133 5.30 9.77 -18.44
CA GLU A 133 4.82 11.05 -17.92
C GLU A 133 5.85 11.69 -16.97
N PHE A 134 6.54 10.87 -16.17
CA PHE A 134 7.48 11.35 -15.14
C PHE A 134 8.84 11.75 -15.70
N ASP A 135 9.34 11.02 -16.70
CA ASP A 135 10.63 11.26 -17.34
C ASP A 135 10.46 11.46 -18.85
N THR A 136 10.52 12.72 -19.29
CA THR A 136 10.43 13.09 -20.71
C THR A 136 11.54 12.48 -21.58
N GLY A 137 12.62 11.98 -20.99
CA GLY A 137 13.70 11.28 -21.67
C GLY A 137 13.44 9.79 -21.89
N PHE A 138 12.41 9.20 -21.26
CA PHE A 138 12.18 7.75 -21.27
C PHE A 138 12.02 7.18 -22.68
N ASP A 139 11.24 7.83 -23.55
CA ASP A 139 11.02 7.37 -24.92
C ASP A 139 12.27 7.51 -25.82
N ASN A 140 13.29 8.25 -25.40
CA ASN A 140 14.56 8.38 -26.12
C ASN A 140 15.58 7.28 -25.76
N LEU A 141 15.29 6.49 -24.73
CA LEU A 141 16.13 5.35 -24.33
C LEU A 141 16.01 4.21 -25.34
N SER A 142 17.05 3.36 -25.39
CA SER A 142 16.97 2.09 -26.12
C SER A 142 15.90 1.17 -25.52
N GLU A 143 15.37 0.20 -26.29
CA GLU A 143 14.40 -0.77 -25.77
C GLU A 143 14.96 -1.56 -24.57
N GLU A 144 16.27 -1.86 -24.58
CA GLU A 144 16.96 -2.54 -23.49
C GLU A 144 17.00 -1.68 -22.21
N ASP A 145 17.35 -0.41 -22.35
CA ASP A 145 17.39 0.53 -21.22
C ASP A 145 15.98 0.81 -20.68
N GLN A 146 14.97 0.96 -21.55
CA GLN A 146 13.58 1.08 -21.12
C GLN A 146 13.14 -0.14 -20.32
N MET A 147 13.46 -1.35 -20.79
CA MET A 147 13.12 -2.58 -20.07
C MET A 147 13.82 -2.64 -18.71
N LYS A 148 15.10 -2.28 -18.65
CA LYS A 148 15.86 -2.24 -17.40
C LYS A 148 15.25 -1.29 -16.38
N VAL A 149 14.93 -0.05 -16.77
CA VAL A 149 14.29 0.94 -15.88
C VAL A 149 12.92 0.46 -15.41
N LYS A 150 12.14 -0.18 -16.28
CA LYS A 150 10.83 -0.77 -15.91
C LYS A 150 10.98 -1.91 -14.90
N GLU A 151 11.96 -2.80 -15.07
CA GLU A 151 12.23 -3.90 -14.14
C GLU A 151 12.76 -3.41 -12.80
N ASP A 152 13.64 -2.39 -12.80
CA ASP A 152 14.14 -1.77 -11.57
C ASP A 152 12.99 -1.13 -10.77
N LEU A 153 12.10 -0.38 -11.44
CA LEU A 153 10.93 0.20 -10.80
C LEU A 153 9.91 -0.88 -10.36
N TYR A 154 9.80 -1.99 -11.10
CA TYR A 154 8.98 -3.13 -10.68
C TYR A 154 9.48 -3.75 -9.35
N VAL A 155 10.79 -3.91 -9.17
CA VAL A 155 11.35 -4.36 -7.89
C VAL A 155 11.14 -3.32 -6.79
N GLU A 156 11.39 -2.04 -7.08
CA GLU A 156 11.19 -0.91 -6.16
C GLU A 156 9.77 -0.93 -5.57
N VAL A 157 8.74 -0.86 -6.41
CA VAL A 157 7.35 -0.70 -5.95
C VAL A 157 6.84 -1.92 -5.18
N ASN A 158 7.25 -3.14 -5.54
CA ASN A 158 6.82 -4.34 -4.82
C ASN A 158 7.52 -4.51 -3.46
N ARG A 159 8.77 -4.05 -3.32
CA ARG A 159 9.40 -3.98 -2.00
C ARG A 159 8.71 -2.94 -1.12
N PHE A 160 8.37 -1.77 -1.68
CA PHE A 160 7.65 -0.73 -0.94
C PHE A 160 6.17 -1.08 -0.67
N ALA A 161 5.54 -1.98 -1.43
CA ALA A 161 4.22 -2.54 -1.12
C ALA A 161 4.20 -3.22 0.27
N LEU A 162 5.31 -3.82 0.70
CA LEU A 162 5.47 -4.34 2.06
C LEU A 162 5.31 -3.24 3.12
N ALA A 163 5.85 -2.04 2.87
CA ALA A 163 5.65 -0.89 3.75
C ALA A 163 4.21 -0.40 3.76
N SER A 164 3.50 -0.45 2.63
CA SER A 164 2.05 -0.16 2.61
C SER A 164 1.30 -1.12 3.53
N HIS A 165 1.50 -2.44 3.39
CA HIS A 165 0.85 -3.41 4.26
C HIS A 165 1.19 -3.20 5.75
N PHE A 166 2.47 -2.97 6.05
CA PHE A 166 2.92 -2.77 7.42
C PHE A 166 2.33 -1.48 8.03
N PHE A 167 2.38 -0.37 7.29
CA PHE A 167 1.86 0.92 7.73
C PHE A 167 0.36 0.87 8.00
N TRP A 168 -0.44 0.40 7.04
CA TRP A 168 -1.90 0.34 7.19
C TRP A 168 -2.34 -0.73 8.19
N GLY A 169 -1.56 -1.79 8.37
CA GLY A 169 -1.74 -2.77 9.44
C GLY A 169 -1.61 -2.12 10.83
N LEU A 170 -0.54 -1.34 11.07
CA LEU A 170 -0.36 -0.60 12.32
C LEU A 170 -1.43 0.48 12.53
N TRP A 171 -1.71 1.26 11.49
CA TRP A 171 -2.76 2.28 11.49
C TRP A 171 -4.09 1.66 11.93
N SER A 172 -4.45 0.50 11.36
CA SER A 172 -5.73 -0.15 11.65
C SER A 172 -5.82 -0.63 13.09
N ILE A 173 -4.73 -1.14 13.67
CA ILE A 173 -4.71 -1.51 15.09
C ILE A 173 -5.01 -0.30 15.99
N ILE A 174 -4.44 0.86 15.67
CA ILE A 174 -4.70 2.11 16.40
C ILE A 174 -6.17 2.54 16.22
N GLN A 175 -6.68 2.48 15.00
CA GLN A 175 -8.07 2.85 14.71
C GLN A 175 -9.10 1.93 15.40
N ALA A 176 -8.77 0.65 15.61
CA ALA A 176 -9.61 -0.26 16.38
C ALA A 176 -9.90 0.25 17.82
N ARG A 177 -9.09 1.18 18.33
CA ARG A 177 -9.28 1.80 19.65
C ARG A 177 -9.84 3.22 19.59
N LEU A 178 -9.49 3.99 18.56
CA LEU A 178 -9.76 5.43 18.48
C LEU A 178 -10.97 5.77 17.61
N SER A 179 -11.20 4.99 16.54
CA SER A 179 -12.24 5.31 15.57
C SER A 179 -13.64 5.08 16.14
N THR A 180 -14.57 5.92 15.70
CA THR A 180 -16.01 5.76 15.94
C THR A 180 -16.73 5.16 14.73
N ILE A 181 -16.04 5.00 13.60
CA ILE A 181 -16.58 4.43 12.37
C ILE A 181 -16.72 2.92 12.55
N GLN A 182 -17.86 2.38 12.10
CA GLN A 182 -18.10 0.94 12.14
C GLN A 182 -17.29 0.25 11.04
N PHE A 183 -16.13 -0.28 11.40
CA PHE A 183 -15.24 -1.01 10.49
C PHE A 183 -14.49 -2.11 11.23
N GLY A 184 -14.24 -3.25 10.57
CA GLY A 184 -13.51 -4.38 11.14
C GLY A 184 -12.00 -4.13 11.21
N TYR A 185 -11.56 -3.17 12.03
CA TYR A 185 -10.16 -2.73 12.06
C TYR A 185 -9.15 -3.82 12.44
N LEU A 186 -9.48 -4.73 13.37
CA LEU A 186 -8.56 -5.82 13.75
C LEU A 186 -8.54 -6.93 12.68
N GLU A 187 -9.64 -7.13 11.96
CA GLU A 187 -9.74 -7.99 10.79
C GLU A 187 -8.90 -7.44 9.65
N TYR A 188 -9.00 -6.14 9.39
CA TYR A 188 -8.24 -5.45 8.35
C TYR A 188 -6.74 -5.46 8.67
N ALA A 189 -6.35 -5.16 9.92
CA ALA A 189 -4.96 -5.26 10.35
C ALA A 189 -4.39 -6.66 10.08
N LYS A 190 -5.15 -7.72 10.43
CA LYS A 190 -4.74 -9.09 10.15
C LYS A 190 -4.59 -9.33 8.65
N ALA A 191 -5.53 -8.89 7.83
CA ALA A 191 -5.46 -9.05 6.37
C ALA A 191 -4.21 -8.38 5.78
N ARG A 192 -3.90 -7.14 6.20
CA ARG A 192 -2.69 -6.43 5.77
C ARG A 192 -1.41 -7.19 6.18
N PHE A 193 -1.34 -7.69 7.42
CA PHE A 193 -0.16 -8.47 7.85
C PHE A 193 -0.06 -9.84 7.16
N ASP A 194 -1.18 -10.53 6.90
CA ASP A 194 -1.17 -11.77 6.12
C ASP A 194 -0.59 -11.50 4.70
N ALA A 195 -1.02 -10.43 4.04
CA ALA A 195 -0.50 -10.01 2.74
C ALA A 195 0.98 -9.60 2.79
N TYR A 196 1.39 -8.87 3.83
CA TYR A 196 2.81 -8.56 4.10
C TYR A 196 3.65 -9.83 4.13
N PHE A 197 3.27 -10.84 4.92
CA PHE A 197 4.04 -12.07 5.03
C PHE A 197 4.02 -12.92 3.76
N GLN A 198 2.94 -12.86 2.97
CA GLN A 198 2.89 -13.52 1.66
C GLN A 198 3.85 -12.86 0.66
N GLN A 199 3.81 -11.54 0.55
CA GLN A 199 4.69 -10.78 -0.35
C GLN A 199 6.15 -10.82 0.10
N LYS A 200 6.42 -10.82 1.41
CA LYS A 200 7.78 -10.88 1.98
C LYS A 200 8.55 -12.10 1.48
N LYS A 201 7.87 -13.24 1.28
CA LYS A 201 8.49 -14.47 0.74
C LYS A 201 9.06 -14.31 -0.66
N ILE A 202 8.57 -13.31 -1.40
CA ILE A 202 8.94 -13.04 -2.79
C ILE A 202 9.95 -11.89 -2.84
N TRP A 203 9.72 -10.82 -2.06
CA TRP A 203 10.39 -9.54 -2.24
C TRP A 203 11.48 -9.21 -1.20
N ALA A 204 11.55 -9.97 -0.11
CA ALA A 204 12.57 -9.81 0.95
C ALA A 204 13.69 -10.85 0.85
N VAL A 205 13.98 -11.33 -0.36
CA VAL A 205 15.11 -12.21 -0.69
C VAL A 205 16.32 -11.38 -1.10
#